data_AF-A0A9D9FCQ9-F1
#
_entry.id   AF-A0A9D9FCQ9-F1
#
_cell.length_a   1.000
_cell.length_b   1.000
_cell.length_c   1.000
_cell.angle_alpha   90.00
_cell.angle_beta   90.00
_cell.angle_gamma   90.00
#
_symmetry.space_group_name_H-M   'P 1'
#
loop_
_entity.id
_entity.type
_entity.pdbx_description
1 polymer ?
#
loop_
_entity_poly.entity_id
_entity_poly.type
_entity_poly.pdbx_seq_one_letter_code
_entity_poly.pdbx_strand_id
1 'polypeptide(L)'
;MDTAVSITYWLFRPEVWIILAMVLIIADILIGLNLFVLPVGVSAALVSAALYAENRFWFSDTILLEDWHDVLIAFAVLSIASVFLIRRMFQRRRDETPDINEY
;
A
#
# COMPACT_ATOMS: atom_id res chain seq x y z
N MET A 1 -12.62 -3.83 27.74
CA MET A 1 -11.83 -4.47 26.66
C MET A 1 -10.48 -3.80 26.65
N ASP A 2 -9.41 -4.58 26.75
CA ASP A 2 -8.05 -4.05 26.71
C ASP A 2 -7.79 -3.40 25.34
N THR A 3 -7.17 -2.22 25.33
CA THR A 3 -6.97 -1.41 24.12
C THR A 3 -6.22 -2.16 23.02
N ALA A 4 -5.28 -3.03 23.38
CA ALA A 4 -4.55 -3.88 22.45
C ALA A 4 -5.47 -4.82 21.65
N VAL A 5 -6.44 -5.46 22.32
CA VAL A 5 -7.41 -6.36 21.68
C VAL A 5 -8.28 -5.60 20.67
N SER A 6 -8.62 -4.34 20.98
CA SER A 6 -9.38 -3.51 20.05
C SER A 6 -8.57 -3.14 18.80
N ILE A 7 -7.27 -2.87 18.92
CA ILE A 7 -6.43 -2.48 17.78
C ILE A 7 -6.24 -3.66 16.82
N THR A 8 -5.96 -4.85 17.36
CA THR A 8 -5.82 -6.07 16.57
C THR A 8 -7.08 -6.31 15.72
N TYR A 9 -8.27 -6.19 16.32
CA TYR A 9 -9.53 -6.38 15.59
C TYR A 9 -9.66 -5.47 14.36
N TRP A 10 -9.32 -4.19 14.49
CA TRP A 10 -9.39 -3.25 13.37
C TRP A 10 -8.33 -3.51 12.31
N LEU A 11 -7.15 -3.97 12.70
CA LEU A 11 -6.05 -4.26 11.77
C LEU A 11 -6.36 -5.43 10.83
N PHE A 12 -7.17 -6.38 11.28
CA PHE A 12 -7.60 -7.52 10.47
C PHE A 12 -8.82 -7.24 9.58
N ARG A 13 -9.34 -6.00 9.57
CA ARG A 13 -10.46 -5.61 8.71
C ARG A 13 -9.98 -5.07 7.37
N PRO A 14 -10.24 -5.74 6.23
CA PRO A 14 -9.88 -5.23 4.91
C PRO A 14 -10.42 -3.82 4.66
N GLU A 15 -11.61 -3.51 5.18
CA GLU A 15 -12.28 -2.23 4.97
C GLU A 15 -11.47 -1.05 5.53
N VAL A 16 -10.75 -1.25 6.64
CA VAL A 16 -9.89 -0.21 7.24
C VAL A 16 -8.74 0.13 6.31
N TRP A 17 -8.12 -0.90 5.73
CA TRP A 17 -6.98 -0.75 4.84
C TRP A 17 -7.34 -0.13 3.50
N ILE A 18 -8.48 -0.49 2.91
CA ILE A 18 -8.91 0.13 1.64
C ILE A 18 -9.31 1.59 1.83
N ILE A 19 -9.96 1.94 2.95
CA ILE A 19 -10.27 3.34 3.28
C ILE A 19 -8.96 4.12 3.46
N LEU A 20 -7.99 3.58 4.21
CA LEU A 20 -6.67 4.19 4.37
C LEU A 20 -5.98 4.38 3.02
N ALA A 21 -5.99 3.37 2.15
CA ALA A 21 -5.43 3.46 0.81
C ALA A 21 -6.05 4.59 -0.01
N MET A 22 -7.39 4.67 -0.03
CA MET A 22 -8.11 5.73 -0.73
C MET A 22 -7.74 7.11 -0.20
N VAL A 23 -7.73 7.30 1.12
CA VAL A 23 -7.37 8.58 1.74
C VAL A 23 -5.94 8.99 1.36
N LEU A 24 -4.98 8.08 1.44
CA LEU A 24 -3.58 8.36 1.12
C LEU A 24 -3.39 8.70 -0.36
N ILE A 25 -4.01 7.94 -1.27
CA ILE A 25 -3.92 8.18 -2.71
C ILE A 25 -4.57 9.51 -3.08
N ILE A 26 -5.78 9.78 -2.57
CA ILE A 26 -6.48 11.05 -2.81
C ILE A 26 -5.66 12.22 -2.26
N ALA A 27 -5.11 12.10 -1.05
CA ALA A 27 -4.29 13.15 -0.45
C ALA A 27 -3.04 13.45 -1.28
N ASP A 28 -2.33 12.44 -1.80
CA ASP A 28 -1.16 12.65 -2.66
C ASP A 28 -1.54 13.42 -3.93
N ILE A 29 -2.65 13.04 -4.58
CA ILE A 29 -3.12 13.66 -5.82
C ILE A 29 -3.59 15.10 -5.59
N LEU A 30 -4.34 15.36 -4.52
CA LEU A 30 -4.91 16.69 -4.25
C LEU A 30 -3.86 17.70 -3.75
N ILE A 31 -2.93 17.25 -2.92
CA ILE A 31 -1.91 18.13 -2.32
C ILE A 31 -0.68 18.23 -3.23
N GLY A 32 -0.48 17.28 -4.16
CA GLY A 32 0.66 17.25 -5.06
C GLY A 32 1.94 16.80 -4.35
N LEU A 33 1.87 15.74 -3.55
CA LEU A 33 3.00 15.24 -2.74
C LEU A 33 4.08 14.51 -3.56
N ASN A 34 4.13 14.75 -4.88
CA ASN A 34 5.11 14.21 -5.81
C ASN A 34 5.23 12.66 -5.73
N LEU A 35 4.09 11.97 -5.59
CA LEU A 35 4.02 10.50 -5.51
C LEU A 35 4.78 9.93 -4.31
N PHE A 36 4.98 10.69 -3.23
CA PHE A 36 5.66 10.22 -2.02
C PHE A 36 4.75 9.31 -1.17
N VAL A 37 3.48 9.69 -1.03
CA VAL A 37 2.47 8.99 -0.21
C VAL A 37 1.75 7.91 -1.02
N LEU A 38 1.66 8.07 -2.34
CA LEU A 38 1.00 7.13 -3.24
C LEU A 38 1.51 5.68 -3.10
N PRO A 39 2.82 5.38 -3.01
CA PRO A 39 3.31 4.03 -2.75
C PRO A 39 2.80 3.40 -1.45
N VAL A 40 2.66 4.22 -0.40
CA VAL A 40 2.13 3.78 0.90
C VAL A 40 0.65 3.46 0.77
N GLY A 41 -0.12 4.30 0.06
CA GLY A 41 -1.53 4.04 -0.24
C GLY A 41 -1.75 2.78 -1.08
N VAL A 42 -0.93 2.57 -2.12
CA VAL A 42 -0.96 1.34 -2.93
C VAL A 42 -0.69 0.10 -2.07
N SER A 43 0.24 0.20 -1.13
CA SER A 43 0.58 -0.90 -0.23
C SER A 43 -0.54 -1.22 0.73
N ALA A 44 -1.24 -0.21 1.24
CA ALA A 44 -2.45 -0.41 2.04
C ALA A 44 -3.56 -1.11 1.23
N ALA A 45 -3.72 -0.77 -0.06
CA ALA A 45 -4.67 -1.48 -0.93
C ALA A 45 -4.29 -2.95 -1.15
N LEU A 46 -3.00 -3.25 -1.30
CA LEU A 46 -2.51 -4.63 -1.43
C LEU A 46 -2.71 -5.44 -0.14
N VAL A 47 -2.48 -4.85 1.04
CA VAL A 47 -2.77 -5.49 2.33
C VAL A 47 -4.28 -5.74 2.48
N SER A 48 -5.11 -4.78 2.09
CA SER A 48 -6.57 -4.98 2.05
C SER A 48 -6.95 -6.16 1.16
N ALA A 49 -6.36 -6.27 -0.03
CA ALA A 49 -6.64 -7.36 -0.96
C ALA A 49 -6.19 -8.72 -0.39
N ALA A 50 -5.02 -8.77 0.26
CA ALA A 50 -4.51 -9.98 0.91
C ALA A 50 -5.45 -10.46 2.03
N LEU A 51 -5.83 -9.57 2.96
CA LEU A 51 -6.77 -9.88 4.03
C LEU A 51 -8.13 -10.32 3.48
N TYR A 52 -8.62 -9.67 2.42
CA TYR A 52 -9.89 -10.05 1.79
C TYR A 52 -9.83 -11.45 1.16
N ALA A 53 -8.74 -11.77 0.48
CA ALA A 53 -8.52 -13.08 -0.14
C ALA A 53 -8.40 -14.19 0.92
N GLU A 54 -7.69 -13.93 2.01
CA GLU A 54 -7.51 -14.84 3.13
C GLU A 54 -8.84 -15.12 3.86
N ASN A 55 -9.65 -14.07 4.11
CA ASN A 55 -11.00 -14.20 4.66
C ASN A 55 -11.95 -15.03 3.77
N ARG A 56 -11.64 -15.17 2.48
CA ARG A 56 -12.40 -15.98 1.52
C ARG A 56 -11.77 -17.35 1.26
N PHE A 57 -10.76 -17.75 2.03
CA PHE A 57 -10.03 -19.00 1.89
C PHE A 57 -9.46 -19.23 0.49
N TRP A 58 -9.06 -18.15 -0.21
CA TRP A 58 -8.47 -18.26 -1.55
C TRP A 58 -7.16 -19.07 -1.57
N PHE A 59 -6.45 -19.10 -0.43
CA PHE A 59 -5.19 -19.83 -0.26
C PHE A 59 -5.37 -21.19 0.43
N SER A 60 -6.61 -21.70 0.51
CA SER A 60 -7.01 -22.93 1.20
C SER A 60 -6.51 -22.96 2.65
N ASP A 61 -5.35 -23.58 2.87
CA ASP A 61 -4.80 -23.92 4.19
C ASP A 61 -3.57 -23.06 4.54
N THR A 62 -3.14 -22.18 3.64
CA THR A 62 -2.00 -21.28 3.92
C THR A 62 -2.50 -20.02 4.60
N ILE A 63 -2.20 -19.88 5.88
CA ILE A 63 -2.38 -18.65 6.64
C ILE A 63 -1.16 -17.77 6.36
N LEU A 64 -1.38 -16.60 5.75
CA LEU A 64 -0.33 -15.67 5.37
C LEU A 64 -0.17 -14.56 6.42
N LEU A 65 -1.26 -14.16 7.06
CA LEU A 65 -1.31 -13.09 8.04
C LEU A 65 -1.93 -13.65 9.31
N GLU A 66 -1.12 -14.35 10.12
CA GLU A 66 -1.60 -15.00 11.34
C GLU A 66 -1.76 -13.98 12.47
N ASP A 67 -0.75 -13.11 12.62
CA ASP A 67 -0.70 -12.10 13.68
C ASP A 67 -0.74 -10.66 13.15
N TRP A 68 -1.10 -9.72 14.02
CA TRP A 68 -1.08 -8.29 13.69
C TRP A 68 0.31 -7.79 13.26
N HIS A 69 1.37 -8.44 13.76
CA HIS A 69 2.75 -8.19 13.36
C HIS A 69 2.95 -8.50 11.87
N ASP A 70 2.40 -9.61 11.38
CA ASP A 70 2.53 -10.04 9.98
C ASP A 70 1.88 -9.03 9.04
N VAL A 71 0.70 -8.51 9.43
CA VAL A 71 0.00 -7.47 8.68
C VAL A 71 0.87 -6.21 8.55
N LEU A 72 1.50 -5.77 9.63
CA LEU A 72 2.38 -4.59 9.61
C LEU A 72 3.69 -4.84 8.84
N ILE A 73 4.28 -6.02 8.97
CA ILE A 73 5.49 -6.40 8.22
C ILE A 73 5.17 -6.46 6.73
N ALA A 74 4.06 -7.10 6.35
CA ALA A 74 3.59 -7.15 4.97
C ALA A 74 3.37 -5.73 4.42
N PHE A 75 2.71 -4.86 5.19
CA PHE A 75 2.52 -3.46 4.81
C PHE A 75 3.85 -2.71 4.60
N ALA A 76 4.82 -2.89 5.49
CA ALA A 76 6.13 -2.25 5.39
C ALA A 76 6.92 -2.74 4.17
N VAL A 77 6.98 -4.06 3.95
CA VAL A 77 7.65 -4.66 2.80
C VAL A 77 7.00 -4.21 1.49
N LEU A 78 5.67 -4.25 1.42
CA LEU A 78 4.91 -3.79 0.25
C LEU A 78 5.12 -2.30 0.01
N SER A 79 5.26 -1.48 1.06
CA SER A 79 5.55 -0.04 0.93
C SER A 79 6.90 0.20 0.27
N ILE A 80 7.94 -0.51 0.70
CA ILE A 80 9.28 -0.41 0.11
C ILE A 80 9.23 -0.90 -1.35
N ALA A 81 8.58 -2.03 -1.61
CA ALA A 81 8.42 -2.59 -2.95
C ALA A 81 7.66 -1.63 -3.89
N SER A 82 6.59 -1.00 -3.40
CA SER A 82 5.79 -0.04 -4.15
C SER A 82 6.57 1.22 -4.48
N VAL A 83 7.38 1.74 -3.54
CA VAL A 83 8.26 2.90 -3.80
C VAL A 83 9.20 2.58 -4.95
N PHE A 84 9.82 1.39 -4.93
CA PHE A 84 10.72 0.96 -5.99
C PHE A 84 9.99 0.84 -7.33
N LEU A 85 8.84 0.16 -7.37
CA LEU A 85 8.04 -0.04 -8.59
C LEU A 85 7.54 1.28 -9.20
N ILE A 86 7.01 2.17 -8.37
CA ILE A 86 6.48 3.47 -8.83
C ILE A 86 7.63 4.34 -9.34
N ARG A 87 8.73 4.47 -8.60
CA ARG A 87 9.90 5.24 -9.07
C ARG A 87 10.42 4.69 -10.39
N ARG A 88 10.57 3.37 -10.51
CA ARG A 88 11.01 2.68 -11.73
C ARG A 88 10.09 2.98 -12.92
N MET A 89 8.78 2.98 -12.70
CA MET A 89 7.78 3.18 -13.76
C MET A 89 7.69 4.64 -14.21
N PHE A 90 7.78 5.60 -13.29
CA PHE A 90 7.64 7.03 -13.60
C PHE A 90 8.94 7.70 -14.03
N GLN A 91 10.11 7.29 -13.51
CA GLN A 91 11.41 7.84 -13.96
C GLN A 91 11.69 7.53 -15.43
N ARG A 92 11.30 6.34 -15.91
CA ARG A 92 11.45 5.96 -17.33
C ARG A 92 10.73 6.88 -18.31
N ARG A 93 9.66 7.57 -17.88
CA ARG A 93 8.92 8.49 -18.75
C ARG A 93 9.53 9.88 -18.86
N ARG A 94 10.54 10.21 -18.03
CA ARG A 94 11.15 11.55 -18.00
C ARG A 94 12.35 11.68 -18.95
N ASP A 95 12.97 10.57 -19.34
CA ASP A 95 14.16 10.55 -20.20
C ASP A 95 13.83 10.59 -21.71
N GLU A 96 12.55 10.58 -22.10
CA GLU A 96 12.12 10.50 -23.52
C GLU A 96 11.88 11.88 -24.18
N THR A 97 12.16 12.99 -23.50
CA THR A 97 12.19 14.31 -24.15
C THR A 97 13.65 14.74 -24.37
N PRO A 98 14.17 14.70 -25.62
CA PRO A 98 15.42 15.38 -25.90
C PRO A 98 15.18 16.87 -25.66
N ASP A 99 16.02 17.48 -24.83
CA ASP A 99 15.97 18.91 -24.54
C ASP A 99 16.30 19.68 -25.83
N ILE A 100 15.27 20.21 -26.51
CA ILE A 100 15.38 21.03 -27.74
C ILE A 100 15.74 22.47 -27.36
N ASN A 101 16.68 22.64 -26.42
CA ASN A 101 17.10 23.96 -26.02
C ASN A 101 18.60 24.00 -25.73
N GLU A 102 19.38 23.76 -26.79
CA GLU A 102 20.76 24.23 -26.88
C GLU A 102 20.74 25.76 -27.09
N TYR A 103 21.01 26.51 -26.02
CA TYR A 103 21.45 27.92 -26.07
C TYR A 103 22.95 28.00 -25.83
#